data_AF-A0A950WB17-F1
#
_entry.id   AF-A0A950WB17-F1
#
_cell.length_a   1.000
_cell.length_b   1.000
_cell.length_c   1.000
_cell.angle_alpha   90.00
_cell.angle_beta   90.00
_cell.angle_gamma   90.00
#
_symmetry.space_group_name_H-M   'P 1'
#
loop_
_entity.id
_entity.type
_entity.pdbx_description
1 polymer ?
#
loop_
_entity_poly.entity_id
_entity_poly.type
_entity_poly.pdbx_seq_one_letter_code
_entity_poly.pdbx_strand_id
1 'polypeptide(L)'
;MNEQFGPHTYSRMHALHTYMLALERGDLDIVTKVWRAAEQDAVLERLLLELHDTSLETIQPIHSNDLSVFYGLLHTYPGIAKEVGPNGASSLKENVPHQEELAAEWTEPAIDSEYPHFSEQEERSSPRGGRYFRLTTILQSLAAVLLVAALLSGFVLLLAHHPSSTGSEKNFLVTVATSDGTIYGLQSTSGAVLWRYAMQQQIEIMVQQGGAVYAASLGNAEGTYLSKIRASDGKLLWMKYFPQIIGPFGIAVDDNAIAMTGSYGVQGVNVVSAKDGSLLWQDISDTHISYAIIAGHNHTLYVQFSITNGISGIKAFQFSSGKLLWTAPALFAAPAVFSGNIMYIGSGFGGTVTKLDINNGKVIGSLHYPTDEYPFQGYDGNVLYLSKGKSLMVHEQLCALRLTDGAPLWCSPKPIQDRLSPPVIMNDTVYYAQAIQGRQWQVVALDADNGTLQWHTDEKVNVNVEEIAGAYGIVFLATSQGLIAFSGSDGHVLWRALTGTSLTNLPYPAVSVPDGQIGQAF
;
A
#
# COMPACT_ATOMS: atom_id res chain seq x y z
N MET A 1 -3.43 24.92 8.82
CA MET A 1 -3.48 25.09 10.29
C MET A 1 -2.61 26.27 10.69
N ASN A 2 -3.00 27.45 10.24
CA ASN A 2 -2.43 28.70 10.72
C ASN A 2 -3.51 29.34 11.59
N GLU A 3 -3.16 29.63 12.86
CA GLU A 3 -3.94 30.35 13.87
C GLU A 3 -4.96 29.58 14.74
N GLN A 4 -4.53 28.56 15.49
CA GLN A 4 -5.31 28.18 16.68
C GLN A 4 -4.51 28.02 17.97
N PHE A 5 -3.19 27.91 17.89
CA PHE A 5 -2.34 27.74 19.06
C PHE A 5 -1.10 28.62 18.93
N GLY A 6 -0.69 29.24 20.04
CA GLY A 6 0.54 30.02 20.07
C GLY A 6 1.77 29.13 19.83
N PRO A 7 2.91 29.68 19.39
CA PRO A 7 4.16 28.92 19.22
C PRO A 7 4.61 28.24 20.52
N HIS A 8 4.28 28.80 21.68
CA HIS A 8 4.51 28.15 22.97
C HIS A 8 3.65 26.88 23.15
N THR A 9 2.38 26.90 22.74
CA THR A 9 1.52 25.72 22.74
C THR A 9 2.04 24.62 21.83
N TYR A 10 2.46 25.00 20.61
CA TYR A 10 2.98 24.05 19.63
C TYR A 10 4.29 23.42 20.11
N SER A 11 5.19 24.24 20.68
CA SER A 11 6.42 23.76 21.31
C SER A 11 6.14 22.78 22.46
N ARG A 12 5.15 23.08 23.31
CA ARG A 12 4.71 22.19 24.41
C ARG A 12 4.14 20.86 23.90
N MET A 13 3.29 20.88 22.87
CA MET A 13 2.75 19.66 22.27
C MET A 13 3.85 18.79 21.64
N HIS A 14 4.78 19.42 20.92
CA HIS A 14 5.92 18.73 20.34
C HIS A 14 6.84 18.13 21.41
N ALA A 15 7.08 18.85 22.52
CA ALA A 15 7.84 18.35 23.67
C ALA A 15 7.17 17.13 24.32
N LEU A 16 5.85 17.14 24.51
CA LEU A 16 5.10 16.00 25.06
C LEU A 16 5.15 14.77 24.14
N HIS A 17 5.00 14.97 22.82
CA HIS A 17 5.12 13.88 21.84
C HIS A 17 6.55 13.31 21.80
N THR A 18 7.56 14.18 21.85
CA THR A 18 8.97 13.78 21.91
C THR A 18 9.29 13.02 23.20
N TYR A 19 8.72 13.44 24.33
CA TYR A 19 8.85 12.74 25.61
C TYR A 19 8.27 11.33 25.56
N MET A 20 7.07 11.14 25.00
CA MET A 20 6.46 9.82 24.85
C MET A 20 7.27 8.90 23.95
N LEU A 21 7.69 9.39 22.78
CA LEU A 21 8.55 8.62 21.87
C LEU A 21 9.89 8.23 22.52
N ALA A 22 10.47 9.12 23.33
CA ALA A 22 11.71 8.84 24.04
C ALA A 22 11.51 7.78 25.14
N LEU A 23 10.40 7.83 25.88
CA LEU A 23 10.06 6.81 26.88
C LEU A 23 9.82 5.43 26.23
N GLU A 24 9.09 5.36 25.12
CA GLU A 24 8.88 4.11 24.38
C GLU A 24 10.18 3.49 23.88
N ARG A 25 11.15 4.33 23.51
CA ARG A 25 12.46 3.91 23.00
C ARG A 25 13.50 3.71 24.11
N GLY A 26 13.16 4.02 25.36
CA GLY A 26 14.10 4.00 26.49
C GLY A 26 15.23 5.03 26.38
N ASP A 27 15.05 6.10 25.61
CA ASP A 27 16.04 7.16 25.40
C ASP A 27 16.00 8.19 26.53
N LEU A 28 16.69 7.85 27.62
CA LEU A 28 16.77 8.68 28.84
C LEU A 28 17.44 10.05 28.59
N ASP A 29 18.23 10.17 27.53
CA ASP A 29 18.96 11.38 27.19
C ASP A 29 18.00 12.44 26.60
N ILE A 30 17.07 12.00 25.74
CA ILE A 30 15.98 12.84 25.24
C ILE A 30 14.96 13.14 26.34
N VAL A 31 14.60 12.15 27.17
CA VAL A 31 13.73 12.36 28.35
C VAL A 31 14.28 13.48 29.24
N THR A 32 15.58 13.42 29.57
CA THR A 32 16.23 14.45 30.41
C THR A 32 16.26 15.81 29.73
N LYS A 33 16.46 15.87 28.41
CA LYS A 33 16.41 17.14 27.65
C LYS A 33 15.02 17.77 27.68
N VAL A 34 13.96 16.96 27.56
CA VAL A 34 12.58 17.47 27.63
C VAL A 34 12.25 17.96 29.04
N TRP A 35 12.66 17.24 30.09
CA TRP A 35 12.49 17.70 31.48
C TRP A 35 13.26 18.99 31.77
N ARG A 36 14.49 19.16 31.26
CA ARG A 36 15.22 20.43 31.38
C ARG A 36 14.56 21.59 30.64
N ALA A 37 13.92 21.32 29.50
CA ALA A 37 13.12 22.33 28.81
C ALA A 37 11.88 22.73 29.63
N ALA A 38 11.33 21.78 30.40
CA ALA A 38 10.18 22.01 31.27
C ALA A 38 10.52 22.81 32.54
N GLU A 39 11.75 22.77 33.04
CA GLU A 39 12.20 23.61 34.19
C GLU A 39 11.97 25.12 33.94
N GLN A 40 11.94 25.55 32.69
CA GLN A 40 11.73 26.95 32.28
C GLN A 40 10.29 27.22 31.80
N ASP A 41 9.44 26.19 31.79
CA ASP A 41 8.05 26.26 31.33
C ASP A 41 7.13 25.47 32.26
N ALA A 42 6.62 26.16 33.29
CA ALA A 42 5.77 25.57 34.32
C ALA A 42 4.48 24.90 33.80
N VAL A 43 4.04 25.23 32.58
CA VAL A 43 2.88 24.58 31.94
C VAL A 43 3.31 23.25 31.31
N LEU A 44 4.47 23.23 30.65
CA LEU A 44 5.05 21.98 30.12
C LEU A 44 5.37 21.00 31.25
N GLU A 45 5.97 21.48 32.34
CA GLU A 45 6.31 20.66 33.50
C GLU A 45 5.08 19.96 34.08
N ARG A 46 3.97 20.68 34.24
CA ARG A 46 2.71 20.09 34.71
C ARG A 46 2.12 19.08 33.74
N LEU A 47 2.15 19.38 32.44
CA LEU A 47 1.67 18.45 31.41
C LEU A 47 2.50 17.16 31.38
N LEU A 48 3.82 17.24 31.58
CA LEU A 48 4.70 16.06 31.67
C LEU A 48 4.42 15.23 32.92
N LEU A 49 4.18 15.88 34.07
CA LEU A 49 3.81 15.20 35.31
C LEU A 49 2.50 14.44 35.16
N GLU A 50 1.47 15.08 34.59
CA GLU A 50 0.14 14.49 34.42
C GLU A 50 0.15 13.35 33.39
N LEU A 51 0.89 13.51 32.29
CA LEU A 51 1.11 12.45 31.30
C LEU A 51 1.86 11.26 31.90
N HIS A 52 2.87 11.51 32.74
CA HIS A 52 3.61 10.47 33.44
C HIS A 52 2.74 9.72 34.45
N ASP A 53 1.91 10.42 35.23
CA ASP A 53 1.00 9.81 36.20
C ASP A 53 -0.06 8.95 35.51
N THR A 54 -0.64 9.46 34.41
CA THR A 54 -1.59 8.70 33.56
C THR A 54 -0.97 7.43 32.99
N SER A 55 0.33 7.48 32.63
CA SER A 55 1.07 6.31 32.14
C SER A 55 1.38 5.26 33.21
N LEU A 56 1.34 5.63 34.51
CA LEU A 56 1.58 4.73 35.64
C LEU A 56 0.29 4.06 36.13
N GLU A 57 -0.87 4.72 35.99
CA GLU A 57 -2.17 4.18 36.40
C GLU A 57 -2.79 3.20 35.37
N THR A 58 -2.32 3.24 34.13
CA THR A 58 -2.79 2.36 33.05
C THR A 58 -1.99 1.05 33.00
N ILE A 59 -2.69 -0.10 32.93
CA ILE A 59 -2.07 -1.45 32.85
C ILE A 59 -1.34 -1.66 31.49
N GLN A 60 -1.57 -0.78 30.52
CA GLN A 60 -0.95 -0.75 29.20
C GLN A 60 -0.14 0.56 29.05
N PRO A 61 1.08 0.52 28.49
CA PRO A 61 1.84 1.74 28.21
C PRO A 61 1.06 2.66 27.25
N ILE A 62 0.96 3.95 27.56
CA ILE A 62 0.38 4.93 26.64
C ILE A 62 1.32 5.09 25.45
N HIS A 63 0.80 4.85 24.25
CA HIS A 63 1.58 4.92 23.02
C HIS A 63 1.67 6.33 22.46
N SER A 64 2.79 6.69 21.81
CA SER A 64 3.01 8.04 21.23
C SER A 64 1.93 8.47 20.24
N ASN A 65 1.26 7.49 19.63
CA ASN A 65 0.25 7.69 18.59
C ASN A 65 -1.17 7.87 19.15
N ASP A 66 -1.37 7.74 20.47
CA ASP A 66 -2.68 7.95 21.09
C ASP A 66 -2.97 9.44 21.30
N LEU A 67 -3.42 10.08 20.22
CA LEU A 67 -3.75 11.50 20.18
C LEU A 67 -4.89 11.89 21.12
N SER A 68 -5.74 10.94 21.53
CA SER A 68 -6.87 11.20 22.42
C SER A 68 -6.42 11.72 23.80
N VAL A 69 -5.27 11.26 24.29
CA VAL A 69 -4.67 11.69 25.56
C VAL A 69 -4.16 13.12 25.46
N PHE A 70 -3.50 13.49 24.35
CA PHE A 70 -3.01 14.85 24.13
C PHE A 70 -4.16 15.86 24.00
N TYR A 71 -5.24 15.51 23.29
CA TYR A 71 -6.42 16.35 23.21
C TYR A 71 -7.14 16.46 24.55
N GLY A 72 -7.23 15.38 25.33
CA GLY A 72 -7.76 15.38 26.69
C GLY A 72 -7.03 16.39 27.59
N LEU A 73 -5.69 16.33 27.62
CA LEU A 73 -4.84 17.23 28.43
C LEU A 73 -4.96 18.71 28.01
N LEU A 74 -5.07 18.98 26.71
CA LEU A 74 -5.24 20.34 26.18
C LEU A 74 -6.61 20.95 26.53
N HIS A 75 -7.66 20.13 26.64
CA HIS A 75 -8.98 20.59 27.05
C HIS A 75 -9.11 20.83 28.56
N THR A 76 -8.20 20.27 29.36
CA THR A 76 -8.15 20.49 30.81
C THR A 76 -7.60 21.87 31.20
N TYR A 77 -6.80 22.53 30.34
CA TYR A 77 -6.10 23.78 30.68
C TYR A 77 -6.24 24.92 29.64
N PRO A 78 -7.20 25.86 29.83
CA PRO A 78 -7.47 26.96 28.88
C PRO A 78 -6.39 28.05 28.77
N GLY A 79 -5.39 28.06 29.66
CA GLY A 79 -4.33 29.08 29.71
C GLY A 79 -3.27 28.97 28.59
N ILE A 80 -3.37 27.94 27.76
CA ILE A 80 -2.39 27.60 26.73
C ILE A 80 -2.51 28.51 25.49
N ALA A 81 -3.62 29.22 25.29
CA ALA A 81 -3.94 29.94 24.05
C ALA A 81 -3.43 31.38 23.94
N LYS A 82 -2.59 31.88 24.86
CA LYS A 82 -2.04 33.25 24.76
C LYS A 82 -0.54 33.27 25.04
N GLU A 83 0.25 33.54 24.01
CA GLU A 83 1.31 34.57 23.95
C GLU A 83 2.21 34.38 22.70
N VAL A 84 2.42 35.46 21.94
CA VAL A 84 3.56 35.64 21.02
C VAL A 84 4.16 36.98 21.34
N GLY A 85 5.48 37.02 21.49
CA GLY A 85 6.29 38.22 21.42
C GLY A 85 7.65 37.92 20.78
N PRO A 86 8.25 38.88 20.05
CA PRO A 86 9.06 38.64 18.86
C PRO A 86 10.57 38.67 19.13
N ASN A 87 11.32 37.98 18.26
CA ASN A 87 12.74 38.18 17.87
C ASN A 87 13.59 36.92 18.00
N GLY A 88 14.38 36.63 16.97
CA GLY A 88 15.63 35.88 17.13
C GLY A 88 15.89 34.83 16.06
N ALA A 89 16.45 35.28 14.93
CA ALA A 89 17.13 34.44 13.96
C ALA A 89 18.41 33.78 14.53
N SER A 90 18.88 32.70 13.88
CA SER A 90 20.26 32.41 13.42
C SER A 90 20.43 30.87 13.31
N SER A 91 20.59 30.27 12.13
CA SER A 91 21.84 30.07 11.36
C SER A 91 22.86 29.18 12.04
N LEU A 92 23.34 28.12 11.34
CA LEU A 92 24.75 27.71 11.28
C LEU A 92 24.98 26.72 10.11
N LYS A 93 25.95 27.09 9.25
CA LYS A 93 26.66 26.29 8.23
C LYS A 93 27.69 25.37 8.97
N GLU A 94 28.44 24.41 8.42
CA GLU A 94 29.29 24.39 7.21
C GLU A 94 30.09 23.04 7.10
N ASN A 95 30.32 22.54 5.87
CA ASN A 95 31.49 21.84 5.23
C ASN A 95 32.29 20.62 5.81
N VAL A 96 32.24 19.46 5.09
CA VAL A 96 33.22 18.78 4.13
C VAL A 96 34.76 18.88 4.46
N PRO A 97 35.65 17.83 4.36
CA PRO A 97 36.07 17.19 3.06
C PRO A 97 36.73 15.77 2.98
N HIS A 98 36.65 15.20 1.76
CA HIS A 98 37.55 14.39 0.89
C HIS A 98 38.63 13.38 1.38
N GLN A 99 38.76 12.26 0.65
CA GLN A 99 40.00 11.85 -0.05
C GLN A 99 39.82 10.81 -1.21
N GLU A 100 40.47 11.11 -2.34
CA GLU A 100 40.91 10.31 -3.52
C GLU A 100 41.96 9.23 -3.15
N GLU A 101 42.46 8.27 -3.93
CA GLU A 101 42.32 7.65 -5.27
C GLU A 101 43.45 6.57 -5.31
N LEU A 102 43.35 5.51 -6.14
CA LEU A 102 44.47 4.95 -6.94
C LEU A 102 44.04 3.72 -7.75
N ALA A 103 44.51 3.69 -9.00
CA ALA A 103 44.18 2.77 -10.09
C ALA A 103 45.35 1.83 -10.47
N ALA A 104 45.03 0.86 -11.34
CA ALA A 104 45.81 0.28 -12.47
C ALA A 104 45.67 -1.27 -12.50
N GLU A 105 45.07 -1.92 -13.50
CA GLU A 105 45.38 -2.07 -14.95
C GLU A 105 45.89 -3.51 -15.21
N TRP A 106 45.47 -4.16 -16.30
CA TRP A 106 46.21 -5.13 -17.16
C TRP A 106 45.22 -5.87 -18.09
N THR A 107 45.55 -5.91 -19.39
CA THR A 107 44.76 -6.35 -20.55
C THR A 107 45.24 -7.67 -21.18
N GLU A 108 44.38 -8.20 -22.07
CA GLU A 108 44.31 -9.45 -22.85
C GLU A 108 45.57 -10.04 -23.53
N PRO A 109 45.44 -11.23 -24.16
CA PRO A 109 45.25 -11.21 -25.62
C PRO A 109 44.20 -12.21 -26.18
N ALA A 110 43.70 -11.84 -27.37
CA ALA A 110 42.76 -12.53 -28.25
C ALA A 110 43.35 -13.71 -29.04
N ILE A 111 42.48 -14.47 -29.76
CA ILE A 111 42.52 -14.70 -31.24
C ILE A 111 41.55 -15.84 -31.66
N ASP A 112 40.67 -15.51 -32.62
CA ASP A 112 40.15 -16.25 -33.81
C ASP A 112 39.61 -17.70 -33.69
N SER A 113 38.71 -18.22 -34.53
CA SER A 113 37.80 -17.71 -35.58
C SER A 113 36.98 -18.93 -36.07
N GLU A 114 35.76 -18.65 -36.54
CA GLU A 114 35.05 -19.30 -37.67
C GLU A 114 34.63 -20.80 -37.71
N TYR A 115 33.35 -20.94 -38.07
CA TYR A 115 32.64 -22.08 -38.71
C TYR A 115 33.25 -22.46 -40.08
N PRO A 116 33.08 -23.70 -40.64
CA PRO A 116 31.87 -24.02 -41.41
C PRO A 116 31.45 -25.51 -41.54
N HIS A 117 30.13 -25.69 -41.70
CA HIS A 117 29.39 -26.44 -42.72
C HIS A 117 29.91 -27.72 -43.44
N PHE A 118 28.90 -28.57 -43.70
CA PHE A 118 28.62 -29.38 -44.90
C PHE A 118 28.98 -30.87 -44.94
N SER A 119 28.26 -31.53 -45.85
CA SER A 119 27.68 -32.88 -45.86
C SER A 119 28.37 -33.86 -46.82
N GLU A 120 27.76 -35.07 -46.88
CA GLU A 120 27.78 -36.08 -47.97
C GLU A 120 28.97 -37.04 -48.01
N GLN A 121 28.69 -38.35 -47.81
CA GLN A 121 28.63 -39.44 -48.84
C GLN A 121 30.04 -39.80 -49.38
N GLU A 122 30.52 -41.04 -49.43
CA GLU A 122 29.99 -42.24 -50.10
C GLU A 122 30.96 -43.42 -49.76
N GLU A 123 30.49 -44.61 -49.39
CA GLU A 123 30.51 -45.86 -50.18
C GLU A 123 31.64 -46.90 -49.94
N ARG A 124 31.16 -48.15 -49.74
CA ARG A 124 31.69 -49.48 -50.13
C ARG A 124 32.91 -50.12 -49.42
N SER A 125 32.69 -51.30 -48.84
CA SER A 125 32.76 -52.57 -49.59
C SER A 125 32.38 -53.84 -48.77
N SER A 126 31.69 -54.75 -49.46
CA SER A 126 31.16 -56.10 -49.16
C SER A 126 32.28 -57.19 -49.03
N PRO A 127 32.05 -58.52 -48.71
CA PRO A 127 30.86 -59.30 -49.09
C PRO A 127 30.39 -60.59 -48.33
N ARG A 128 29.16 -61.03 -48.72
CA ARG A 128 28.62 -62.39 -49.04
C ARG A 128 27.69 -63.19 -48.08
N GLY A 129 26.51 -63.55 -48.64
CA GLY A 129 25.62 -64.72 -48.33
C GLY A 129 24.35 -64.37 -47.53
N GLY A 130 23.09 -64.72 -47.83
CA GLY A 130 22.43 -65.54 -48.86
C GLY A 130 21.06 -66.02 -48.32
N ARG A 131 19.96 -65.39 -48.76
CA ARG A 131 18.52 -65.83 -48.67
C ARG A 131 17.94 -66.28 -47.30
N TYR A 132 17.55 -65.35 -46.41
CA TYR A 132 16.47 -65.53 -45.40
C TYR A 132 15.96 -64.16 -44.86
N PHE A 133 15.78 -63.16 -45.72
CA PHE A 133 15.67 -61.75 -45.29
C PHE A 133 14.41 -61.06 -45.85
N ARG A 134 13.23 -61.29 -45.27
CA ARG A 134 12.04 -60.39 -45.40
C ARG A 134 11.02 -60.45 -44.25
N LEU A 135 11.01 -61.47 -43.39
CA LEU A 135 10.02 -61.58 -42.30
C LEU A 135 10.51 -61.01 -40.95
N THR A 136 11.80 -61.08 -40.66
CA THR A 136 12.38 -60.59 -39.39
C THR A 136 12.40 -59.06 -39.30
N THR A 137 12.62 -58.37 -40.43
CA THR A 137 12.63 -56.90 -40.48
C THR A 137 11.24 -56.32 -40.21
N ILE A 138 10.18 -56.95 -40.73
CA ILE A 138 8.80 -56.51 -40.48
C ILE A 138 8.44 -56.67 -39.00
N LEU A 139 8.82 -57.78 -38.38
CA LEU A 139 8.61 -58.01 -36.94
C LEU A 139 9.38 -57.01 -36.06
N GLN A 140 10.62 -56.65 -36.45
CA GLN A 140 11.40 -55.64 -35.75
C GLN A 140 10.80 -54.23 -35.91
N SER A 141 10.30 -53.89 -37.10
CA SER A 141 9.59 -52.62 -37.33
C SER A 141 8.31 -52.55 -36.50
N LEU A 142 7.55 -53.65 -36.40
CA LEU A 142 6.33 -53.69 -35.60
C LEU A 142 6.63 -53.54 -34.09
N ALA A 143 7.69 -54.18 -33.61
CA ALA A 143 8.14 -54.04 -32.23
C ALA A 143 8.60 -52.61 -31.92
N ALA A 144 9.33 -51.96 -32.84
CA ALA A 144 9.75 -50.56 -32.68
C ALA A 144 8.55 -49.61 -32.65
N VAL A 145 7.54 -49.82 -33.51
CA VAL A 145 6.31 -49.02 -33.53
C VAL A 145 5.53 -49.17 -32.22
N LEU A 146 5.41 -50.39 -31.69
CA LEU A 146 4.75 -50.62 -30.40
C LEU A 146 5.50 -49.96 -29.23
N LEU A 147 6.84 -49.96 -29.27
CA LEU A 147 7.67 -49.35 -28.24
C LEU A 147 7.57 -47.81 -28.29
N VAL A 148 7.56 -47.22 -29.49
CA VAL A 148 7.31 -45.79 -29.69
C VAL A 148 5.89 -45.41 -29.27
N ALA A 149 4.89 -46.24 -29.57
CA ALA A 149 3.52 -46.00 -29.12
C ALA A 149 3.38 -46.06 -27.59
N ALA A 150 4.08 -46.98 -26.93
CA ALA A 150 4.12 -47.08 -25.47
C ALA A 150 4.85 -45.88 -24.83
N LEU A 151 5.97 -45.44 -25.42
CA LEU A 151 6.69 -44.24 -24.98
C LEU A 151 5.86 -42.97 -25.17
N LEU A 152 5.16 -42.83 -26.30
CA LEU A 152 4.23 -41.73 -26.55
C LEU A 152 3.05 -41.76 -25.58
N SER A 153 2.52 -42.95 -25.27
CA SER A 153 1.44 -43.10 -24.29
C SER A 153 1.88 -42.73 -22.88
N GLY A 154 3.10 -43.10 -22.49
CA GLY A 154 3.72 -42.66 -21.23
C GLY A 154 3.99 -41.16 -21.20
N PHE A 155 4.41 -40.57 -22.32
CA PHE A 155 4.61 -39.12 -22.45
C PHE A 155 3.29 -38.34 -22.39
N VAL A 156 2.21 -38.88 -22.98
CA VAL A 156 0.86 -38.32 -22.86
C VAL A 156 0.31 -38.43 -21.43
N LEU A 157 0.60 -39.52 -20.71
CA LEU A 157 0.26 -39.66 -19.29
C LEU A 157 1.07 -38.72 -18.38
N LEU A 158 2.33 -38.44 -18.73
CA LEU A 158 3.17 -37.41 -18.12
C LEU A 158 2.62 -36.00 -18.38
N LEU A 159 2.16 -35.73 -19.61
CA LEU A 159 1.49 -34.47 -19.96
C LEU A 159 0.13 -34.32 -19.26
N ALA A 160 -0.57 -35.43 -19.00
CA ALA A 160 -1.81 -35.46 -18.22
C ALA A 160 -1.59 -35.31 -16.70
N HIS A 161 -0.34 -35.40 -16.23
CA HIS A 161 0.07 -35.09 -14.85
C HIS A 161 0.69 -33.68 -14.71
N HIS A 162 0.74 -32.88 -15.77
CA HIS A 162 0.90 -31.45 -15.57
C HIS A 162 -0.36 -30.92 -14.89
N PRO A 163 -0.23 -30.06 -13.86
CA PRO A 163 -1.38 -29.35 -13.35
C PRO A 163 -2.06 -28.69 -14.55
N SER A 164 -3.36 -28.99 -14.68
CA SER A 164 -4.23 -28.42 -15.68
C SER A 164 -3.90 -26.96 -15.90
N SER A 165 -3.73 -26.56 -17.15
CA SER A 165 -3.60 -25.16 -17.56
C SER A 165 -4.84 -24.37 -17.14
N THR A 166 -4.87 -23.94 -15.88
CA THR A 166 -5.88 -23.10 -15.25
C THR A 166 -5.44 -21.66 -15.42
N GLY A 167 -5.77 -21.06 -16.57
CA GLY A 167 -5.39 -19.69 -16.91
C GLY A 167 -3.88 -19.55 -17.13
N SER A 168 -3.47 -18.83 -18.17
CA SER A 168 -2.09 -18.33 -18.16
C SER A 168 -2.01 -17.35 -16.99
N GLU A 169 -1.37 -17.73 -15.88
CA GLU A 169 -1.03 -16.78 -14.83
C GLU A 169 -0.32 -15.60 -15.52
N LYS A 170 -0.99 -14.44 -15.51
CA LYS A 170 -0.43 -13.26 -16.14
C LYS A 170 0.83 -12.92 -15.37
N ASN A 171 1.95 -12.87 -16.08
CA ASN A 171 3.18 -12.35 -15.51
C ASN A 171 3.09 -10.82 -15.50
N PHE A 172 3.18 -10.21 -14.32
CA PHE A 172 3.11 -8.76 -14.15
C PHE A 172 4.15 -8.32 -13.12
N LEU A 173 4.39 -7.01 -13.09
CA LEU A 173 5.31 -6.40 -12.16
C LEU A 173 4.58 -6.12 -10.83
N VAL A 174 5.11 -6.65 -9.74
CA VAL A 174 4.76 -6.26 -8.37
C VAL A 174 5.82 -5.29 -7.89
N THR A 175 5.43 -4.13 -7.36
CA THR A 175 6.38 -3.20 -6.76
C THR A 175 6.23 -3.16 -5.25
N VAL A 176 7.36 -3.21 -4.56
CA VAL A 176 7.40 -3.30 -3.09
C VAL A 176 8.36 -2.26 -2.55
N ALA A 177 7.91 -1.41 -1.65
CA ALA A 177 8.75 -0.49 -0.89
C ALA A 177 9.16 -1.12 0.44
N THR A 178 10.45 -1.03 0.76
CA THR A 178 11.00 -1.49 2.04
C THR A 178 11.26 -0.32 2.97
N SER A 179 11.38 -0.61 4.26
CA SER A 179 11.55 0.42 5.30
C SER A 179 12.85 1.21 5.17
N ASP A 180 13.85 0.67 4.48
CA ASP A 180 15.13 1.34 4.20
C ASP A 180 15.06 2.30 2.99
N GLY A 181 13.89 2.47 2.38
CA GLY A 181 13.70 3.33 1.22
C GLY A 181 14.07 2.68 -0.13
N THR A 182 14.22 1.36 -0.18
CA THR A 182 14.42 0.62 -1.43
C THR A 182 13.09 0.22 -2.04
N ILE A 183 12.94 0.39 -3.36
CA ILE A 183 11.82 -0.12 -4.15
C ILE A 183 12.31 -1.31 -4.94
N TYR A 184 11.61 -2.43 -4.83
CA TYR A 184 11.86 -3.65 -5.59
C TYR A 184 10.77 -3.82 -6.65
N GLY A 185 11.18 -4.11 -7.88
CA GLY A 185 10.30 -4.66 -8.91
C GLY A 185 10.45 -6.16 -8.94
N LEU A 186 9.38 -6.88 -8.66
CA LEU A 186 9.34 -8.33 -8.58
C LEU A 186 8.49 -8.91 -9.70
N GLN A 187 8.89 -10.08 -10.18
CA GLN A 187 8.08 -10.89 -11.08
C GLN A 187 6.93 -11.56 -10.31
N SER A 188 5.68 -11.34 -10.71
CA SER A 188 4.50 -11.80 -9.96
C SER A 188 4.44 -13.32 -9.73
N THR A 189 4.94 -14.11 -10.69
CA THR A 189 4.83 -15.58 -10.65
C THR A 189 5.96 -16.28 -9.90
N SER A 190 7.11 -15.61 -9.71
CA SER A 190 8.30 -16.23 -9.11
C SER A 190 8.89 -15.48 -7.92
N GLY A 191 8.50 -14.22 -7.71
CA GLY A 191 9.12 -13.33 -6.72
C GLY A 191 10.53 -12.90 -7.10
N ALA A 192 11.01 -13.24 -8.30
CA ALA A 192 12.34 -12.87 -8.76
C ALA A 192 12.45 -11.33 -8.83
N VAL A 193 13.52 -10.80 -8.24
CA VAL A 193 13.84 -9.37 -8.33
C VAL A 193 14.26 -9.06 -9.77
N LEU A 194 13.44 -8.27 -10.46
CA LEU A 194 13.72 -7.76 -11.80
C LEU A 194 14.60 -6.52 -11.74
N TRP A 195 14.34 -5.65 -10.77
CA TRP A 195 15.12 -4.45 -10.51
C TRP A 195 14.97 -4.00 -9.05
N ARG A 196 15.90 -3.16 -8.60
CA ARG A 196 15.81 -2.44 -7.32
C ARG A 196 16.26 -0.99 -7.50
N TYR A 197 15.64 -0.09 -6.76
CA TYR A 197 15.98 1.32 -6.74
C TYR A 197 16.01 1.84 -5.30
N ALA A 198 17.19 2.29 -4.84
CA ALA A 198 17.33 2.87 -3.50
C ALA A 198 17.06 4.37 -3.56
N MET A 199 15.96 4.83 -2.97
CA MET A 199 15.58 6.25 -2.95
C MET A 199 16.45 7.07 -1.97
N GLN A 200 17.23 6.41 -1.12
CA GLN A 200 18.03 6.99 -0.02
C GLN A 200 17.21 7.78 1.00
N GLN A 201 15.90 7.67 0.93
CA GLN A 201 14.92 8.31 1.78
C GLN A 201 13.83 7.30 2.06
N GLN A 202 13.25 7.38 3.26
CA GLN A 202 12.10 6.56 3.57
C GLN A 202 10.95 6.92 2.63
N ILE A 203 10.18 5.92 2.20
CA ILE A 203 9.05 6.10 1.28
C ILE A 203 7.80 6.15 2.13
N GLU A 204 6.98 7.18 1.95
CA GLU A 204 5.70 7.26 2.64
C GLU A 204 4.60 6.64 1.81
N ILE A 205 4.51 6.99 0.52
CA ILE A 205 3.47 6.48 -0.36
C ILE A 205 4.02 6.09 -1.74
N MET A 206 3.50 4.99 -2.28
CA MET A 206 3.86 4.46 -3.59
C MET A 206 2.62 4.08 -4.40
N VAL A 207 2.57 4.50 -5.66
CA VAL A 207 1.49 4.15 -6.60
C VAL A 207 2.08 3.72 -7.95
N GLN A 208 1.67 2.56 -8.45
CA GLN A 208 2.00 2.06 -9.77
C GLN A 208 0.85 2.32 -10.76
N GLN A 209 1.06 3.16 -11.78
CA GLN A 209 0.07 3.45 -12.81
C GLN A 209 0.73 3.86 -14.13
N GLY A 210 0.12 3.48 -15.27
CA GLY A 210 0.55 3.94 -16.59
C GLY A 210 2.00 3.57 -16.94
N GLY A 211 2.48 2.41 -16.49
CA GLY A 211 3.86 1.95 -16.73
C GLY A 211 4.93 2.68 -15.91
N ALA A 212 4.54 3.41 -14.87
CA ALA A 212 5.44 4.07 -13.94
C ALA A 212 5.09 3.75 -12.48
N VAL A 213 6.09 3.90 -11.61
CA VAL A 213 5.97 3.89 -10.16
C VAL A 213 6.21 5.32 -9.68
N TYR A 214 5.24 5.86 -8.98
CA TYR A 214 5.32 7.17 -8.35
C TYR A 214 5.56 6.95 -6.86
N ALA A 215 6.70 7.43 -6.38
CA ALA A 215 7.10 7.26 -4.98
C ALA A 215 7.32 8.64 -4.36
N ALA A 216 6.65 8.90 -3.25
CA ALA A 216 6.84 10.11 -2.48
C ALA A 216 7.52 9.77 -1.16
N SER A 217 8.60 10.49 -0.86
CA SER A 217 9.37 10.27 0.36
C SER A 217 8.57 10.69 1.58
N LEU A 218 8.85 10.07 2.72
CA LEU A 218 8.44 10.58 4.01
C LEU A 218 9.01 11.99 4.16
N GLY A 219 8.12 12.99 4.13
CA GLY A 219 8.55 14.37 4.20
C GLY A 219 8.90 14.73 5.64
N ASN A 220 10.18 15.00 5.89
CA ASN A 220 10.62 15.61 7.15
C ASN A 220 10.23 17.09 7.18
N ALA A 221 10.56 17.84 8.24
CA ALA A 221 10.30 19.29 8.35
C ALA A 221 10.84 20.13 7.18
N GLU A 222 11.62 19.53 6.28
CA GLU A 222 12.22 20.14 5.11
C GLU A 222 11.37 20.00 3.84
N GLY A 223 10.46 19.02 3.72
CA GLY A 223 9.64 18.82 2.53
C GLY A 223 9.71 17.41 1.95
N THR A 224 9.12 17.20 0.76
CA THR A 224 8.92 15.88 0.14
C THR A 224 9.58 15.76 -1.21
N TYR A 225 10.22 14.63 -1.49
CA TYR A 225 10.66 14.26 -2.83
C TYR A 225 9.59 13.39 -3.50
N LEU A 226 9.14 13.80 -4.68
CA LEU A 226 8.36 12.95 -5.57
C LEU A 226 9.26 12.43 -6.68
N SER A 227 9.26 11.11 -6.87
CA SER A 227 9.99 10.45 -7.93
C SER A 227 9.04 9.72 -8.88
N LYS A 228 9.35 9.77 -10.17
CA LYS A 228 8.76 8.90 -11.18
C LYS A 228 9.81 7.92 -11.66
N ILE A 229 9.52 6.65 -11.49
CA ILE A 229 10.38 5.53 -11.86
C ILE A 229 9.68 4.74 -12.96
N ARG A 230 10.42 4.31 -13.99
CA ARG A 230 9.86 3.47 -15.04
C ARG A 230 9.64 2.06 -14.49
N ALA A 231 8.42 1.56 -14.60
CA ALA A 231 8.05 0.26 -14.03
C ALA A 231 8.82 -0.90 -14.68
N SER A 232 9.15 -0.81 -15.98
CA SER A 232 9.78 -1.93 -16.71
C SER A 232 11.20 -2.27 -16.26
N ASP A 233 11.97 -1.30 -15.76
CA ASP A 233 13.41 -1.45 -15.50
C ASP A 233 13.90 -0.76 -14.21
N GLY A 234 13.01 -0.09 -13.46
CA GLY A 234 13.39 0.63 -12.24
C GLY A 234 14.19 1.91 -12.50
N LYS A 235 14.29 2.38 -13.75
CA LYS A 235 15.04 3.59 -14.08
C LYS A 235 14.30 4.82 -13.58
N LEU A 236 14.96 5.66 -12.79
CA LEU A 236 14.47 6.99 -12.45
C LEU A 236 14.28 7.83 -13.72
N LEU A 237 13.05 8.31 -13.93
CA LEU A 237 12.72 9.22 -15.04
C LEU A 237 12.92 10.67 -14.62
N TRP A 238 12.41 11.03 -13.43
CA TRP A 238 12.66 12.32 -12.81
C TRP A 238 12.42 12.23 -11.30
N MET A 239 13.07 13.13 -10.57
CA MET A 239 12.85 13.35 -9.15
C MET A 239 12.74 14.85 -8.91
N LYS A 240 11.80 15.27 -8.07
CA LYS A 240 11.58 16.67 -7.75
C LYS A 240 11.24 16.87 -6.28
N TYR A 241 11.84 17.91 -5.73
CA TYR A 241 11.65 18.32 -4.35
C TYR A 241 10.56 19.37 -4.21
N PHE A 242 9.70 19.17 -3.22
CA PHE A 242 8.56 20.03 -2.88
C PHE A 242 8.70 20.49 -1.43
N PRO A 243 9.31 21.66 -1.19
CA PRO A 243 9.63 22.14 0.16
C PRO A 243 8.40 22.49 1.00
N GLN A 244 7.25 22.75 0.35
CA GLN A 244 6.00 23.12 1.01
C GLN A 244 5.12 21.91 1.34
N ILE A 245 5.48 20.71 0.89
CA ILE A 245 4.74 19.48 1.14
C ILE A 245 5.53 18.70 2.17
N ILE A 246 5.06 18.67 3.41
CA ILE A 246 5.61 17.84 4.48
C ILE A 246 4.74 16.58 4.52
N GLY A 247 5.34 15.39 4.63
CA GLY A 247 4.68 14.08 4.70
C GLY A 247 3.42 13.88 3.84
N PRO A 248 3.50 13.41 2.58
CA PRO A 248 2.33 13.25 1.74
C PRO A 248 1.30 12.26 2.31
N PHE A 249 0.12 12.76 2.66
CA PHE A 249 -1.00 11.93 3.13
C PHE A 249 -1.82 11.30 2.00
N GLY A 250 -1.49 11.62 0.76
CA GLY A 250 -2.17 11.08 -0.39
C GLY A 250 -1.45 11.41 -1.69
N ILE A 251 -1.49 10.45 -2.61
CA ILE A 251 -1.14 10.64 -4.01
C ILE A 251 -2.26 10.13 -4.91
N ALA A 252 -2.59 10.89 -5.95
CA ALA A 252 -3.50 10.48 -7.02
C ALA A 252 -2.78 10.67 -8.35
N VAL A 253 -2.95 9.73 -9.27
CA VAL A 253 -2.28 9.78 -10.57
C VAL A 253 -3.32 9.69 -11.68
N ASP A 254 -3.18 10.57 -12.67
CA ASP A 254 -3.88 10.57 -13.95
C ASP A 254 -2.82 10.58 -15.07
N ASP A 255 -3.21 10.35 -16.32
CA ASP A 255 -2.30 10.16 -17.46
C ASP A 255 -1.18 11.22 -17.55
N ASN A 256 -1.53 12.48 -17.25
CA ASN A 256 -0.63 13.62 -17.38
C ASN A 256 -0.38 14.38 -16.07
N ALA A 257 -1.00 13.98 -14.96
CA ALA A 257 -1.00 14.76 -13.73
C ALA A 257 -0.89 13.89 -12.48
N ILE A 258 -0.26 14.43 -11.44
CA ILE A 258 -0.09 13.78 -10.14
C ILE A 258 -0.55 14.78 -9.09
N ALA A 259 -1.56 14.42 -8.30
CA ALA A 259 -1.99 15.21 -7.15
C ALA A 259 -1.31 14.69 -5.89
N MET A 260 -0.85 15.62 -5.05
CA MET A 260 -0.28 15.34 -3.73
C MET A 260 -0.92 16.23 -2.67
N THR A 261 -1.19 15.64 -1.52
CA THR A 261 -1.69 16.32 -0.32
C THR A 261 -0.64 16.21 0.78
N GLY A 262 -0.33 17.31 1.46
CA GLY A 262 0.63 17.32 2.56
C GLY A 262 -0.02 16.94 3.89
N SER A 263 0.83 16.63 4.86
CA SER A 263 0.54 16.43 6.27
C SER A 263 0.06 17.68 7.00
N TYR A 264 -0.51 17.42 8.19
CA TYR A 264 -1.04 18.38 9.15
C TYR A 264 -0.51 19.80 8.99
N GLY A 265 -1.39 20.71 8.58
CA GLY A 265 -1.11 22.14 8.56
C GLY A 265 -0.70 22.70 7.20
N VAL A 266 -0.21 21.87 6.27
CA VAL A 266 -0.04 22.25 4.87
C VAL A 266 -1.40 22.36 4.21
N GLN A 267 -1.76 23.59 3.83
CA GLN A 267 -3.07 23.92 3.30
C GLN A 267 -3.05 23.74 1.79
N GLY A 268 -3.39 22.56 1.28
CA GLY A 268 -3.69 22.45 -0.14
C GLY A 268 -3.52 21.11 -0.80
N VAL A 269 -3.92 21.10 -2.07
CA VAL A 269 -3.57 20.07 -3.04
C VAL A 269 -2.59 20.69 -4.03
N ASN A 270 -1.47 20.01 -4.26
CA ASN A 270 -0.54 20.34 -5.32
C ASN A 270 -0.74 19.36 -6.46
N VAL A 271 -0.95 19.87 -7.68
CA VAL A 271 -1.05 19.02 -8.86
C VAL A 271 0.08 19.35 -9.81
N VAL A 272 0.83 18.32 -10.18
CA VAL A 272 2.07 18.42 -10.94
C VAL A 272 2.00 17.56 -12.20
N SER A 273 2.77 17.94 -13.21
CA SER A 273 2.89 17.23 -14.47
C SER A 273 3.53 15.86 -14.26
N ALA A 274 2.89 14.80 -14.75
CA ALA A 274 3.48 13.46 -14.73
C ALA A 274 4.72 13.34 -15.63
N LYS A 275 4.94 14.29 -16.55
CA LYS A 275 6.07 14.29 -17.49
C LYS A 275 7.39 14.69 -16.81
N ASP A 276 7.34 15.67 -15.92
CA ASP A 276 8.54 16.34 -15.38
C ASP A 276 8.39 16.89 -13.95
N GLY A 277 7.25 16.68 -13.30
CA GLY A 277 6.95 17.21 -11.97
C GLY A 277 6.74 18.73 -11.94
N SER A 278 6.65 19.43 -13.07
CA SER A 278 6.30 20.86 -13.07
C SER A 278 4.93 21.11 -12.42
N LEU A 279 4.80 22.17 -11.61
CA LEU A 279 3.52 22.50 -10.97
C LEU A 279 2.53 22.89 -12.07
N LEU A 280 1.38 22.20 -12.13
CA LEU A 280 0.28 22.54 -13.04
C LEU A 280 -0.65 23.54 -12.38
N TRP A 281 -1.13 23.21 -11.18
CA TRP A 281 -1.99 24.06 -10.38
C TRP A 281 -1.93 23.65 -8.91
N GLN A 282 -2.42 24.53 -8.03
CA GLN A 282 -2.54 24.28 -6.61
C GLN A 282 -3.85 24.88 -6.09
N ASP A 283 -4.54 24.17 -5.20
CA ASP A 283 -5.64 24.72 -4.40
C ASP A 283 -5.09 24.99 -3.00
N ILE A 284 -4.71 26.23 -2.71
CA ILE A 284 -4.32 26.67 -1.36
C ILE A 284 -5.58 27.23 -0.72
N SER A 285 -6.35 26.36 -0.06
CA SER A 285 -7.54 26.79 0.66
C SER A 285 -7.17 27.24 2.07
N ASP A 286 -7.74 28.33 2.58
CA ASP A 286 -7.69 28.71 4.02
C ASP A 286 -8.29 27.64 4.97
N THR A 287 -8.85 26.58 4.39
CA THR A 287 -9.47 25.45 5.05
C THR A 287 -8.46 24.34 5.33
N HIS A 288 -8.61 23.64 6.47
CA HIS A 288 -7.75 22.52 6.83
C HIS A 288 -8.12 21.31 5.97
N ILE A 289 -7.40 21.08 4.88
CA ILE A 289 -7.46 19.79 4.19
C ILE A 289 -6.90 18.77 5.17
N SER A 290 -7.80 18.03 5.82
CA SER A 290 -7.44 17.08 6.87
C SER A 290 -7.15 15.71 6.27
N TYR A 291 -7.85 15.37 5.18
CA TYR A 291 -7.67 14.12 4.44
C TYR A 291 -8.14 14.37 3.01
N ALA A 292 -7.29 14.12 2.02
CA ALA A 292 -7.70 14.02 0.63
C ALA A 292 -6.81 12.95 0.00
N ILE A 293 -7.40 11.89 -0.54
CA ILE A 293 -7.73 11.84 -1.97
C ILE A 293 -8.90 10.89 -2.21
N ILE A 294 -9.82 11.31 -3.07
CA ILE A 294 -10.72 10.41 -3.76
C ILE A 294 -10.29 10.41 -5.23
N ALA A 295 -10.03 9.19 -5.72
CA ALA A 295 -9.42 8.80 -6.99
C ALA A 295 -9.75 9.69 -8.21
N GLY A 296 -8.76 9.80 -9.11
CA GLY A 296 -8.91 10.36 -10.46
C GLY A 296 -9.87 9.55 -11.32
N HIS A 297 -11.17 9.60 -11.05
CA HIS A 297 -12.18 8.95 -11.88
C HIS A 297 -12.54 9.89 -13.05
N ASN A 298 -12.46 9.41 -14.29
CA ASN A 298 -12.78 10.17 -15.50
C ASN A 298 -12.11 11.57 -15.54
N HIS A 299 -10.80 11.64 -15.28
CA HIS A 299 -10.02 12.89 -15.26
C HIS A 299 -10.56 13.96 -14.29
N THR A 300 -11.24 13.53 -13.21
CA THR A 300 -11.74 14.40 -12.14
C THR A 300 -11.03 14.06 -10.84
N LEU A 301 -10.47 15.06 -10.17
CA LEU A 301 -9.88 14.94 -8.84
C LEU A 301 -10.91 15.34 -7.78
N TYR A 302 -11.15 14.47 -6.81
CA TYR A 302 -12.04 14.75 -5.69
C TYR A 302 -11.22 14.97 -4.41
N VAL A 303 -11.37 16.15 -3.84
CA VAL A 303 -10.60 16.63 -2.70
C VAL A 303 -11.56 16.86 -1.55
N GLN A 304 -11.39 16.07 -0.50
CA GLN A 304 -12.10 16.31 0.75
C GLN A 304 -11.42 17.46 1.52
N PHE A 305 -12.23 18.30 2.15
CA PHE A 305 -11.77 19.40 2.97
C PHE A 305 -12.54 19.46 4.28
N SER A 306 -11.89 19.95 5.33
CA SER A 306 -12.51 20.29 6.60
C SER A 306 -12.23 21.75 6.91
N ILE A 307 -13.18 22.47 7.48
CA ILE A 307 -12.96 23.82 7.99
C ILE A 307 -12.93 23.79 9.52
N THR A 308 -12.20 24.73 10.11
CA THR A 308 -11.97 24.89 11.56
C THR A 308 -13.24 24.95 12.43
N ASN A 309 -14.40 25.17 11.81
CA ASN A 309 -15.71 25.20 12.48
C ASN A 309 -16.51 23.90 12.31
N GLY A 310 -15.88 22.81 11.86
CA GLY A 310 -16.50 21.47 11.76
C GLY A 310 -17.32 21.22 10.49
N ILE A 311 -17.35 22.15 9.52
CA ILE A 311 -17.97 21.88 8.21
C ILE A 311 -16.96 21.13 7.33
N SER A 312 -17.34 19.92 6.93
CA SER A 312 -16.59 19.12 5.97
C SER A 312 -17.30 19.10 4.61
N GLY A 313 -16.54 18.85 3.55
CA GLY A 313 -17.10 18.74 2.21
C GLY A 313 -16.13 18.13 1.22
N ILE A 314 -16.59 18.06 -0.03
CA ILE A 314 -15.80 17.62 -1.18
C ILE A 314 -15.82 18.70 -2.25
N LYS A 315 -14.66 18.97 -2.82
CA LYS A 315 -14.50 19.72 -4.07
C LYS A 315 -14.13 18.75 -5.19
N ALA A 316 -14.77 18.89 -6.35
CA ALA A 316 -14.39 18.18 -7.56
C ALA A 316 -13.69 19.15 -8.51
N PHE A 317 -12.53 18.76 -9.02
CA PHE A 317 -11.73 19.54 -9.96
C PHE A 317 -11.49 18.75 -11.23
N GLN A 318 -11.44 19.42 -12.39
CA GLN A 318 -10.82 18.83 -13.56
C GLN A 318 -9.33 18.60 -13.25
N PHE A 319 -8.88 17.35 -13.32
CA PHE A 319 -7.58 16.93 -12.78
C PHE A 319 -6.42 17.71 -13.40
N SER A 320 -6.42 17.88 -14.72
CA SER A 320 -5.31 18.52 -15.43
C SER A 320 -5.26 20.05 -15.30
N SER A 321 -6.42 20.71 -15.19
CA SER A 321 -6.52 22.18 -15.25
C SER A 321 -6.75 22.86 -13.90
N GLY A 322 -7.23 22.11 -12.90
CA GLY A 322 -7.64 22.67 -11.61
C GLY A 322 -8.96 23.44 -11.67
N LYS A 323 -9.70 23.35 -12.78
CA LYS A 323 -11.04 23.95 -12.88
C LYS A 323 -11.96 23.28 -11.88
N LEU A 324 -12.45 24.03 -10.89
CA LEU A 324 -13.49 23.59 -9.97
C LEU A 324 -14.77 23.26 -10.77
N LEU A 325 -15.25 22.03 -10.62
CA LEU A 325 -16.47 21.53 -11.24
C LEU A 325 -17.66 21.74 -10.31
N TRP A 326 -17.52 21.36 -9.04
CA TRP A 326 -18.54 21.54 -8.01
C TRP A 326 -17.96 21.42 -6.60
N THR A 327 -18.73 21.88 -5.62
CA THR A 327 -18.47 21.72 -4.18
C THR A 327 -19.73 21.19 -3.51
N ALA A 328 -19.58 20.19 -2.63
CA ALA A 328 -20.69 19.59 -1.90
C ALA A 328 -20.38 19.51 -0.39
N PRO A 329 -21.35 19.81 0.50
CA PRO A 329 -21.21 19.48 1.91
C PRO A 329 -21.25 17.96 2.09
N ALA A 330 -20.32 17.42 2.87
CA ALA A 330 -20.23 15.99 3.16
C ALA A 330 -19.63 15.80 4.55
N LEU A 331 -20.35 15.08 5.42
CA LEU A 331 -19.88 14.78 6.77
C LEU A 331 -18.83 13.68 6.72
N PHE A 332 -17.83 13.83 7.59
CA PHE A 332 -16.58 13.06 7.69
C PHE A 332 -16.70 11.53 7.63
N ALA A 333 -15.68 10.92 7.02
CA ALA A 333 -15.06 9.59 7.25
C ALA A 333 -15.53 8.33 6.49
N ALA A 334 -14.93 8.10 5.33
CA ALA A 334 -14.63 6.78 4.76
C ALA A 334 -13.99 6.99 3.37
N PRO A 335 -13.35 5.97 2.78
CA PRO A 335 -13.02 6.00 1.36
C PRO A 335 -14.31 6.23 0.56
N ALA A 336 -14.25 7.07 -0.47
CA ALA A 336 -15.40 7.17 -1.37
C ALA A 336 -15.38 6.02 -2.37
N VAL A 337 -16.54 5.39 -2.50
CA VAL A 337 -16.78 4.30 -3.44
C VAL A 337 -17.48 4.86 -4.66
N PHE A 338 -17.05 4.46 -5.86
CA PHE A 338 -17.69 4.85 -7.11
C PHE A 338 -18.45 3.66 -7.71
N SER A 339 -19.72 3.86 -8.06
CA SER A 339 -20.48 2.91 -8.86
C SER A 339 -21.25 3.67 -9.93
N GLY A 340 -20.78 3.56 -11.18
CA GLY A 340 -21.28 4.37 -12.29
C GLY A 340 -21.13 5.86 -12.02
N ASN A 341 -22.25 6.59 -12.01
CA ASN A 341 -22.30 8.03 -11.77
C ASN A 341 -22.54 8.42 -10.30
N ILE A 342 -22.44 7.48 -9.37
CA ILE A 342 -22.73 7.70 -7.96
C ILE A 342 -21.45 7.52 -7.14
N MET A 343 -21.16 8.51 -6.31
CA MET A 343 -20.16 8.46 -5.25
C MET A 343 -20.86 8.14 -3.92
N TYR A 344 -20.33 7.17 -3.19
CA TYR A 344 -20.82 6.77 -1.88
C TYR A 344 -19.79 7.14 -0.84
N ILE A 345 -20.21 7.91 0.17
CA ILE A 345 -19.34 8.43 1.22
C ILE A 345 -19.90 7.98 2.56
N GLY A 346 -19.15 7.19 3.30
CA GLY A 346 -19.49 6.84 4.68
C GLY A 346 -19.33 8.03 5.60
N SER A 347 -20.26 8.18 6.56
CA SER A 347 -20.01 8.96 7.76
C SER A 347 -19.30 8.04 8.76
N GLY A 348 -18.10 8.40 9.23
CA GLY A 348 -17.21 7.50 9.98
C GLY A 348 -17.80 6.85 11.21
N PHE A 349 -18.89 7.42 11.76
CA PHE A 349 -19.63 6.86 12.88
C PHE A 349 -21.14 6.93 12.57
N GLY A 350 -21.89 5.88 12.92
CA GLY A 350 -23.36 5.86 12.81
C GLY A 350 -23.93 5.27 11.52
N GLY A 351 -23.17 4.45 10.78
CA GLY A 351 -23.68 3.57 9.73
C GLY A 351 -24.39 4.28 8.57
N THR A 352 -24.12 5.58 8.34
CA THR A 352 -24.79 6.35 7.29
C THR A 352 -23.86 6.56 6.11
N VAL A 353 -24.42 6.45 4.91
CA VAL A 353 -23.67 6.50 3.67
C VAL A 353 -24.39 7.43 2.73
N THR A 354 -23.75 8.54 2.41
CA THR A 354 -24.31 9.57 1.55
C THR A 354 -23.99 9.24 0.11
N LYS A 355 -25.00 9.30 -0.76
CA LYS A 355 -24.88 9.12 -2.21
C LYS A 355 -24.84 10.49 -2.87
N LEU A 356 -23.82 10.75 -3.65
CA LEU A 356 -23.65 11.99 -4.42
C LEU A 356 -23.60 11.67 -5.91
N ASP A 357 -24.20 12.54 -6.72
CA ASP A 357 -24.01 12.54 -8.17
C ASP A 357 -22.61 13.08 -8.48
N ILE A 358 -21.77 12.29 -9.16
CA ILE A 358 -20.40 12.70 -9.48
C ILE A 358 -20.32 13.88 -10.44
N ASN A 359 -21.39 14.16 -11.20
CA ASN A 359 -21.40 15.20 -12.23
C ASN A 359 -21.66 16.58 -11.65
N ASN A 360 -22.34 16.67 -10.50
CA ASN A 360 -22.79 17.94 -9.94
C ASN A 360 -22.66 18.04 -8.41
N GLY A 361 -22.23 16.98 -7.72
CA GLY A 361 -22.05 16.94 -6.27
C GLY A 361 -23.36 16.91 -5.47
N LYS A 362 -24.52 16.83 -6.12
CA LYS A 362 -25.81 16.82 -5.43
C LYS A 362 -25.98 15.50 -4.68
N VAL A 363 -26.40 15.60 -3.41
CA VAL A 363 -26.83 14.43 -2.64
C VAL A 363 -28.10 13.86 -3.29
N ILE A 364 -28.00 12.62 -3.78
CA ILE A 364 -29.11 11.88 -4.40
C ILE A 364 -29.91 11.14 -3.32
N GLY A 365 -29.26 10.77 -2.21
CA GLY A 365 -29.91 10.14 -1.07
C GLY A 365 -28.88 9.64 -0.06
N SER A 366 -29.37 8.93 0.94
CA SER A 366 -28.52 8.28 1.94
C SER A 366 -28.98 6.85 2.16
N LEU A 367 -28.03 6.02 2.57
CA LEU A 367 -28.23 4.67 3.05
C LEU A 367 -27.90 4.61 4.53
N HIS A 368 -28.66 3.83 5.26
CA HIS A 368 -28.41 3.58 6.67
C HIS A 368 -28.23 2.08 6.87
N TYR A 369 -27.18 1.72 7.59
CA TYR A 369 -26.77 0.36 7.86
C TYR A 369 -26.83 0.11 9.37
N PRO A 370 -27.27 -1.08 9.80
CA PRO A 370 -27.29 -1.42 11.22
C PRO A 370 -25.85 -1.72 11.68
N THR A 371 -25.10 -0.67 12.00
CA THR A 371 -23.73 -0.79 12.51
C THR A 371 -23.59 0.04 13.76
N ASP A 372 -22.96 -0.52 14.79
CA ASP A 372 -22.68 0.22 16.00
C ASP A 372 -21.49 1.19 15.81
N GLU A 373 -20.47 0.91 14.96
CA GLU A 373 -19.25 1.74 15.06
C GLU A 373 -18.35 2.02 13.82
N TYR A 374 -18.43 1.45 12.60
CA TYR A 374 -17.27 1.59 11.67
C TYR A 374 -17.50 1.79 10.15
N PRO A 375 -16.55 2.46 9.45
CA PRO A 375 -16.58 2.73 8.01
C PRO A 375 -16.27 1.49 7.15
N PHE A 376 -16.47 1.62 5.85
CA PHE A 376 -16.29 0.55 4.86
C PHE A 376 -14.84 0.06 4.75
N GLN A 377 -14.70 -1.22 4.45
CA GLN A 377 -13.41 -1.89 4.29
C GLN A 377 -13.08 -2.13 2.80
N GLY A 378 -14.09 -2.23 1.92
CA GLY A 378 -13.90 -2.41 0.48
C GLY A 378 -15.23 -2.46 -0.29
N TYR A 379 -15.17 -2.49 -1.61
CA TYR A 379 -16.35 -2.67 -2.48
C TYR A 379 -16.00 -3.43 -3.75
N ASP A 380 -17.00 -4.08 -4.33
CA ASP A 380 -16.93 -4.65 -5.67
C ASP A 380 -18.29 -4.56 -6.36
N GLY A 381 -18.34 -3.87 -7.50
CA GLY A 381 -19.57 -3.62 -8.26
C GLY A 381 -20.70 -3.01 -7.41
N ASN A 382 -21.67 -3.85 -7.04
CA ASN A 382 -22.83 -3.48 -6.22
C ASN A 382 -22.79 -4.09 -4.80
N VAL A 383 -21.62 -4.55 -4.35
CA VAL A 383 -21.39 -5.14 -3.04
C VAL A 383 -20.46 -4.26 -2.24
N LEU A 384 -20.81 -4.05 -0.98
CA LEU A 384 -20.08 -3.26 -0.02
C LEU A 384 -19.63 -4.16 1.13
N TYR A 385 -18.35 -4.12 1.47
CA TYR A 385 -17.77 -4.92 2.54
C TYR A 385 -17.45 -4.05 3.75
N LEU A 386 -17.86 -4.52 4.93
CA LEU A 386 -17.64 -3.82 6.19
C LEU A 386 -17.35 -4.76 7.35
N SER A 387 -16.68 -4.25 8.37
CA SER A 387 -16.50 -4.93 9.65
C SER A 387 -17.67 -4.62 10.58
N LYS A 388 -18.34 -5.66 11.08
CA LYS A 388 -19.41 -5.59 12.07
C LYS A 388 -18.88 -6.12 13.40
N GLY A 389 -18.80 -5.27 14.42
CA GLY A 389 -18.31 -5.64 15.75
C GLY A 389 -18.58 -4.56 16.78
N LYS A 390 -18.34 -4.86 18.06
CA LYS A 390 -18.49 -3.90 19.18
C LYS A 390 -17.24 -3.05 19.43
N SER A 391 -16.12 -3.36 18.76
CA SER A 391 -14.83 -2.68 18.88
C SER A 391 -13.87 -3.19 17.79
N LEU A 392 -13.00 -2.31 17.24
CA LEU A 392 -11.96 -2.61 16.21
C LEU A 392 -10.97 -3.72 16.58
N MET A 393 -10.97 -4.17 17.83
CA MET A 393 -9.97 -5.13 18.31
C MET A 393 -10.58 -6.44 18.82
N VAL A 394 -11.92 -6.56 18.84
CA VAL A 394 -12.54 -7.78 19.38
C VAL A 394 -13.91 -8.08 18.73
N HIS A 395 -14.06 -9.32 18.26
CA HIS A 395 -15.32 -9.87 17.73
C HIS A 395 -15.82 -9.20 16.44
N GLU A 396 -14.94 -9.02 15.46
CA GLU A 396 -15.31 -8.50 14.14
C GLU A 396 -15.98 -9.60 13.28
N GLN A 397 -16.97 -9.23 12.47
CA GLN A 397 -17.51 -10.05 11.39
C GLN A 397 -17.39 -9.29 10.09
N LEU A 398 -16.84 -9.93 9.05
CA LEU A 398 -16.88 -9.34 7.71
C LEU A 398 -18.28 -9.54 7.13
N CYS A 399 -18.96 -8.45 6.77
CA CYS A 399 -20.29 -8.49 6.18
C CYS A 399 -20.30 -7.84 4.80
N ALA A 400 -21.04 -8.47 3.90
CA ALA A 400 -21.33 -7.97 2.56
C ALA A 400 -22.77 -7.45 2.50
N LEU A 401 -22.93 -6.22 2.04
CA LEU A 401 -24.21 -5.55 1.90
C LEU A 401 -24.38 -5.09 0.45
N ARG A 402 -25.62 -5.05 -0.02
CA ARG A 402 -25.93 -4.52 -1.34
C ARG A 402 -25.80 -3.00 -1.34
N LEU A 403 -24.92 -2.46 -2.17
CA LEU A 403 -24.59 -1.04 -2.22
C LEU A 403 -25.79 -0.15 -2.60
N THR A 404 -26.78 -0.66 -3.34
CA THR A 404 -27.96 0.14 -3.74
C THR A 404 -28.91 0.47 -2.59
N ASP A 405 -29.19 -0.47 -1.70
CA ASP A 405 -30.27 -0.35 -0.69
C ASP A 405 -29.84 -0.78 0.72
N GLY A 406 -28.62 -1.27 0.86
CA GLY A 406 -28.01 -1.72 2.10
C GLY A 406 -28.53 -3.04 2.65
N ALA A 407 -29.27 -3.79 1.84
CA ALA A 407 -29.73 -5.10 2.23
C ALA A 407 -28.55 -6.04 2.54
N PRO A 408 -28.58 -6.78 3.66
CA PRO A 408 -27.54 -7.75 3.96
C PRO A 408 -27.55 -8.87 2.94
N LEU A 409 -26.37 -9.18 2.39
CA LEU A 409 -26.15 -10.32 1.50
C LEU A 409 -25.68 -11.51 2.33
N TRP A 410 -24.57 -11.33 3.06
CA TRP A 410 -24.02 -12.34 3.95
C TRP A 410 -23.10 -11.71 5.01
N CYS A 411 -22.77 -12.48 6.03
CA CYS A 411 -21.69 -12.20 6.97
C CYS A 411 -20.84 -13.45 7.15
N SER A 412 -19.56 -13.27 7.47
CA SER A 412 -18.63 -14.36 7.71
C SER A 412 -19.18 -15.33 8.76
N PRO A 413 -19.06 -16.66 8.58
CA PRO A 413 -19.76 -17.65 9.41
C PRO A 413 -19.44 -17.60 10.91
N LYS A 414 -18.26 -17.08 11.26
CA LYS A 414 -17.78 -16.96 12.64
C LYS A 414 -17.33 -15.52 12.92
N PRO A 415 -17.57 -15.00 14.13
CA PRO A 415 -16.85 -13.83 14.61
C PRO A 415 -15.34 -14.10 14.60
N ILE A 416 -14.60 -13.18 14.01
CA ILE A 416 -13.15 -13.08 14.04
C ILE A 416 -12.79 -12.55 15.43
N GLN A 417 -11.92 -13.29 16.13
CA GLN A 417 -11.64 -13.02 17.55
C GLN A 417 -10.85 -11.73 17.77
N ASP A 418 -10.09 -11.32 16.77
CA ASP A 418 -9.11 -10.23 16.81
C ASP A 418 -9.24 -9.40 15.50
N ARG A 419 -8.16 -8.74 15.07
CA ARG A 419 -8.11 -7.86 13.89
C ARG A 419 -8.22 -8.59 12.54
N LEU A 420 -8.89 -7.97 11.58
CA LEU A 420 -8.82 -8.31 10.15
C LEU A 420 -8.18 -7.19 9.31
N SER A 421 -7.55 -7.56 8.19
CA SER A 421 -7.13 -6.61 7.15
C SER A 421 -8.33 -6.20 6.29
N PRO A 422 -8.32 -5.00 5.71
CA PRO A 422 -9.26 -4.65 4.65
C PRO A 422 -9.26 -5.74 3.55
N PRO A 423 -10.44 -6.13 3.03
CA PRO A 423 -10.54 -7.20 2.06
C PRO A 423 -10.07 -6.76 0.67
N VAL A 424 -9.52 -7.71 -0.07
CA VAL A 424 -9.23 -7.60 -1.50
C VAL A 424 -10.22 -8.48 -2.23
N ILE A 425 -10.84 -7.96 -3.30
CA ILE A 425 -11.83 -8.70 -4.07
C ILE A 425 -11.28 -8.96 -5.48
N MET A 426 -11.28 -10.23 -5.89
CA MET A 426 -10.76 -10.65 -7.18
C MET A 426 -11.39 -11.99 -7.58
N ASN A 427 -11.83 -12.09 -8.85
CA ASN A 427 -12.41 -13.32 -9.42
C ASN A 427 -13.54 -13.89 -8.54
N ASP A 428 -14.52 -13.06 -8.18
CA ASP A 428 -15.68 -13.44 -7.35
C ASP A 428 -15.29 -14.05 -5.99
N THR A 429 -14.11 -13.69 -5.48
CA THR A 429 -13.56 -14.18 -4.22
C THR A 429 -13.07 -13.01 -3.38
N VAL A 430 -13.41 -13.03 -2.10
CA VAL A 430 -13.02 -12.04 -1.09
C VAL A 430 -11.88 -12.62 -0.26
N TYR A 431 -10.72 -11.96 -0.32
CA TYR A 431 -9.52 -12.33 0.43
C TYR A 431 -9.29 -11.34 1.56
N TYR A 432 -9.01 -11.83 2.76
CA TYR A 432 -8.56 -10.99 3.87
C TYR A 432 -7.61 -11.77 4.77
N ALA A 433 -6.70 -11.06 5.43
CA ALA A 433 -5.88 -11.60 6.49
C ALA A 433 -6.61 -11.42 7.82
N GLN A 434 -6.63 -12.47 8.64
CA GLN A 434 -7.17 -12.38 10.00
C GLN A 434 -6.13 -12.83 11.02
N ALA A 435 -6.08 -12.10 12.12
CA ALA A 435 -5.35 -12.51 13.30
C ALA A 435 -6.09 -13.66 14.00
N ILE A 436 -5.33 -14.65 14.42
CA ILE A 436 -5.77 -15.79 15.22
C ILE A 436 -4.99 -15.81 16.54
N GLN A 437 -5.41 -16.68 17.47
CA GLN A 437 -4.78 -16.77 18.80
C GLN A 437 -3.26 -16.94 18.71
N GLY A 438 -2.53 -16.18 19.52
CA GLY A 438 -1.06 -16.25 19.59
C GLY A 438 -0.32 -15.33 18.62
N ARG A 439 -0.95 -14.25 18.13
CA ARG A 439 -0.36 -13.31 17.14
C ARG A 439 0.04 -13.96 15.82
N GLN A 440 -0.66 -15.03 15.46
CA GLN A 440 -0.50 -15.64 14.14
C GLN A 440 -1.56 -15.08 13.21
N TRP A 441 -1.25 -15.07 11.92
CA TRP A 441 -2.14 -14.60 10.87
C TRP A 441 -2.39 -15.72 9.86
N GLN A 442 -3.57 -15.69 9.27
CA GLN A 442 -3.91 -16.54 8.13
C GLN A 442 -4.63 -15.72 7.08
N VAL A 443 -4.49 -16.12 5.82
CA VAL A 443 -5.31 -15.57 4.73
C VAL A 443 -6.55 -16.45 4.60
N VAL A 444 -7.70 -15.81 4.47
CA VAL A 444 -9.01 -16.45 4.28
C VAL A 444 -9.57 -16.00 2.93
N ALA A 445 -10.09 -16.96 2.17
CA ALA A 445 -10.83 -16.72 0.94
C ALA A 445 -12.29 -17.14 1.11
N LEU A 446 -13.19 -16.20 0.85
CA LEU A 446 -14.63 -16.42 0.85
C LEU A 446 -15.18 -16.22 -0.55
N ASP A 447 -16.20 -16.99 -0.89
CA ASP A 447 -17.04 -16.75 -2.07
C ASP A 447 -17.72 -15.38 -1.96
N ALA A 448 -17.60 -14.53 -2.98
CA ALA A 448 -18.13 -13.17 -2.93
C ALA A 448 -19.67 -13.12 -2.96
N ASP A 449 -20.34 -14.12 -3.53
CA ASP A 449 -21.79 -14.13 -3.66
C ASP A 449 -22.48 -14.51 -2.34
N ASN A 450 -21.90 -15.43 -1.57
CA ASN A 450 -22.56 -16.02 -0.42
C ASN A 450 -21.73 -16.05 0.88
N GLY A 451 -20.46 -15.63 0.84
CA GLY A 451 -19.58 -15.58 2.01
C GLY A 451 -19.14 -16.94 2.54
N THR A 452 -19.34 -18.01 1.77
CA THR A 452 -18.89 -19.36 2.17
C THR A 452 -17.37 -19.45 2.08
N LEU A 453 -16.77 -20.15 3.04
CA LEU A 453 -15.34 -20.40 3.06
C LEU A 453 -14.95 -21.27 1.86
N GLN A 454 -14.12 -20.73 0.97
CA GLN A 454 -13.49 -21.49 -0.10
C GLN A 454 -12.21 -22.17 0.40
N TRP A 455 -11.32 -21.38 1.00
CA TRP A 455 -10.09 -21.87 1.60
C TRP A 455 -9.55 -20.91 2.67
N HIS A 456 -8.63 -21.42 3.50
CA HIS A 456 -7.77 -20.59 4.35
C HIS A 456 -6.36 -21.18 4.33
N THR A 457 -5.33 -20.38 4.61
CA THR A 457 -3.96 -20.92 4.67
C THR A 457 -3.79 -21.90 5.82
N ASP A 458 -3.23 -23.07 5.54
CA ASP A 458 -2.84 -24.04 6.57
C ASP A 458 -1.63 -23.51 7.36
N GLU A 459 -0.67 -22.93 6.65
CA GLU A 459 0.48 -22.26 7.26
C GLU A 459 0.02 -20.97 7.97
N LYS A 460 0.40 -20.84 9.24
CA LYS A 460 0.16 -19.64 10.04
C LYS A 460 1.38 -18.75 9.99
N VAL A 461 1.15 -17.47 9.72
CA VAL A 461 2.16 -16.44 9.59
C VAL A 461 2.38 -15.82 10.98
N ASN A 462 3.53 -16.09 11.61
CA ASN A 462 3.85 -15.63 12.97
C ASN A 462 4.43 -14.21 13.03
N VAL A 463 4.05 -13.38 12.07
CA VAL A 463 4.54 -12.01 11.92
C VAL A 463 3.35 -11.11 11.67
N ASN A 464 3.50 -9.83 12.04
CA ASN A 464 2.46 -8.85 11.77
C ASN A 464 2.22 -8.76 10.26
N VAL A 465 0.95 -8.83 9.89
CA VAL A 465 0.48 -8.52 8.54
C VAL A 465 0.27 -7.01 8.47
N GLU A 466 0.94 -6.40 7.50
CA GLU A 466 0.86 -4.97 7.25
C GLU A 466 -0.22 -4.68 6.20
N GLU A 467 -0.25 -5.48 5.15
CA GLU A 467 -1.09 -5.24 3.97
C GLU A 467 -1.44 -6.55 3.26
N ILE A 468 -2.61 -6.57 2.63
CA ILE A 468 -2.99 -7.56 1.62
C ILE A 468 -3.29 -6.85 0.29
N ALA A 469 -2.74 -7.38 -0.79
CA ALA A 469 -2.99 -6.92 -2.15
C ALA A 469 -3.28 -8.12 -3.05
N GLY A 470 -4.00 -7.92 -4.15
CA GLY A 470 -4.30 -9.00 -5.07
C GLY A 470 -4.50 -8.54 -6.51
N ALA A 471 -3.95 -9.33 -7.43
CA ALA A 471 -4.13 -9.11 -8.86
C ALA A 471 -3.94 -10.41 -9.63
N TYR A 472 -4.75 -10.60 -10.68
CA TYR A 472 -4.62 -11.66 -11.67
C TYR A 472 -4.47 -13.09 -11.11
N GLY A 473 -5.19 -13.42 -10.03
CA GLY A 473 -5.18 -14.74 -9.41
C GLY A 473 -4.09 -14.94 -8.35
N ILE A 474 -3.31 -13.92 -8.00
CA ILE A 474 -2.26 -13.99 -6.97
C ILE A 474 -2.60 -13.03 -5.82
N VAL A 475 -2.46 -13.53 -4.59
CA VAL A 475 -2.63 -12.76 -3.36
C VAL A 475 -1.28 -12.52 -2.71
N PHE A 476 -0.96 -11.27 -2.41
CA PHE A 476 0.28 -10.85 -1.79
C PHE A 476 0.01 -10.42 -0.35
N LEU A 477 0.80 -10.97 0.57
CA LEU A 477 0.76 -10.64 1.98
C LEU A 477 2.06 -9.95 2.36
N ALA A 478 1.99 -8.65 2.64
CA ALA A 478 3.11 -7.87 3.12
C ALA A 478 3.23 -8.05 4.63
N THR A 479 4.43 -8.39 5.08
CA THR A 479 4.71 -8.64 6.49
C THR A 479 5.94 -7.87 6.94
N SER A 480 6.14 -7.79 8.25
CA SER A 480 7.38 -7.25 8.83
C SER A 480 8.65 -8.07 8.50
N GLN A 481 8.54 -9.21 7.83
CA GLN A 481 9.66 -10.08 7.45
C GLN A 481 9.79 -10.32 5.93
N GLY A 482 9.03 -9.60 5.12
CA GLY A 482 9.07 -9.71 3.66
C GLY A 482 7.70 -9.95 3.04
N LEU A 483 7.70 -10.40 1.79
CA LEU A 483 6.50 -10.60 0.98
C LEU A 483 6.24 -12.08 0.74
N ILE A 484 4.99 -12.50 0.93
CA ILE A 484 4.54 -13.86 0.64
C ILE A 484 3.48 -13.79 -0.46
N ALA A 485 3.63 -14.60 -1.50
CA ALA A 485 2.62 -14.73 -2.55
C ALA A 485 1.89 -16.08 -2.43
N PHE A 486 0.58 -16.03 -2.53
CA PHE A 486 -0.32 -17.17 -2.49
C PHE A 486 -1.09 -17.29 -3.79
N SER A 487 -1.34 -18.53 -4.21
CA SER A 487 -2.30 -18.84 -5.25
C SER A 487 -3.69 -18.42 -4.77
N GLY A 488 -4.39 -17.58 -5.53
CA GLY A 488 -5.76 -17.16 -5.21
C GLY A 488 -6.76 -18.32 -5.25
N SER A 489 -6.46 -19.39 -5.99
CA SER A 489 -7.40 -20.50 -6.20
C SER A 489 -7.51 -21.45 -5.00
N ASP A 490 -6.44 -21.64 -4.24
CA ASP A 490 -6.33 -22.67 -3.20
C ASP A 490 -5.44 -22.26 -2.01
N GLY A 491 -4.84 -21.07 -2.03
CA GLY A 491 -4.08 -20.52 -0.90
C GLY A 491 -2.71 -21.15 -0.67
N HIS A 492 -2.18 -21.98 -1.59
CA HIS A 492 -0.82 -22.48 -1.45
C HIS A 492 0.20 -21.37 -1.71
N VAL A 493 1.35 -21.42 -1.02
CA VAL A 493 2.43 -20.45 -1.19
C VAL A 493 3.08 -20.68 -2.57
N LEU A 494 3.06 -19.65 -3.42
CA LEU A 494 3.78 -19.63 -4.69
C LEU A 494 5.26 -19.35 -4.46
N TRP A 495 5.56 -18.32 -3.68
CA TRP A 495 6.93 -17.91 -3.37
C TRP A 495 7.01 -16.97 -2.16
N ARG A 496 8.24 -16.77 -1.68
CA ARG A 496 8.60 -15.79 -0.66
C ARG A 496 9.74 -14.93 -1.19
N ALA A 497 9.63 -13.62 -1.02
CA ALA A 497 10.63 -12.67 -1.45
C ALA A 497 11.00 -11.71 -0.31
N LEU A 498 12.21 -11.14 -0.40
CA LEU A 498 12.71 -10.13 0.54
C LEU A 498 12.70 -10.62 2.01
N THR A 499 13.00 -11.90 2.22
CA THR A 499 12.99 -12.52 3.55
C THR A 499 14.00 -11.83 4.48
N GLY A 500 13.53 -11.40 5.66
CA GLY A 500 14.35 -10.67 6.63
C GLY A 500 14.46 -9.17 6.36
N THR A 501 13.81 -8.66 5.32
CA THR A 501 13.66 -7.24 5.06
C THR A 501 12.32 -6.75 5.59
N SER A 502 12.33 -5.69 6.40
CA SER A 502 11.11 -5.07 6.89
C SER A 502 10.42 -4.31 5.76
N LEU A 503 9.14 -4.60 5.53
CA LEU A 503 8.29 -3.85 4.59
C LEU A 503 7.60 -2.65 5.26
N THR A 504 7.93 -2.32 6.52
CA THR A 504 7.27 -1.25 7.26
C THR A 504 7.40 0.10 6.54
N ASN A 505 6.29 0.60 6.00
CA ASN A 505 6.09 2.03 5.74
C ASN A 505 4.73 2.43 6.34
N LEU A 506 4.77 3.40 7.25
CA LEU A 506 3.58 4.05 7.83
C LEU A 506 2.88 4.87 6.72
N PRO A 507 1.57 5.14 6.82
CA PRO A 507 0.41 4.23 6.93
C PRO A 507 -0.07 3.69 5.55
N TYR A 508 0.72 3.78 4.49
CA TYR A 508 0.27 3.51 3.11
C TYR A 508 0.75 2.16 2.57
N PRO A 509 0.10 1.64 1.51
CA PRO A 509 0.45 0.35 0.96
C PRO A 509 1.92 0.29 0.52
N ALA A 510 2.63 -0.70 1.05
CA ALA A 510 4.00 -1.04 0.68
C ALA A 510 4.03 -1.83 -0.64
N VAL A 511 2.90 -2.42 -1.05
CA VAL A 511 2.77 -3.20 -2.28
C VAL A 511 1.92 -2.46 -3.29
N SER A 512 2.38 -2.36 -4.54
CA SER A 512 1.58 -1.85 -5.65
C SER A 512 1.56 -2.85 -6.80
N VAL A 513 0.36 -3.08 -7.33
CA VAL A 513 0.09 -4.03 -8.42
C VAL A 513 -0.70 -3.33 -9.53
N PRO A 514 -0.46 -3.66 -10.82
CA PRO A 514 -1.16 -3.03 -11.91
C PRO A 514 -2.62 -3.46 -11.94
N ASP A 515 -3.53 -2.48 -12.01
CA ASP A 515 -4.99 -2.66 -12.06
C ASP A 515 -5.59 -3.51 -10.91
N GLY A 516 -4.83 -3.74 -9.84
CA GLY A 516 -5.24 -4.56 -8.71
C GLY A 516 -5.91 -3.75 -7.61
N GLN A 517 -6.70 -4.43 -6.79
CA GLN A 517 -7.24 -3.85 -5.56
C GLN A 517 -6.19 -3.97 -4.45
N ILE A 518 -6.02 -2.88 -3.72
CA ILE A 518 -5.22 -2.80 -2.51
C ILE A 518 -6.19 -2.65 -1.34
N GLY A 519 -6.05 -3.49 -0.32
CA GLY A 519 -6.77 -3.28 0.93
C GLY A 519 -6.21 -2.04 1.62
N GLN A 520 -6.92 -0.90 1.54
CA GLN A 520 -6.47 0.32 2.22
C GLN A 520 -6.82 0.27 3.70
N ALA A 521 -5.79 0.24 4.57
CA ALA A 521 -5.97 0.50 5.99
C ALA A 521 -6.19 2.01 6.18
N PHE A 522 -7.22 2.38 6.96
CA PHE A 522 -7.57 3.77 7.29
C PHE A 522 -6.93 4.25 8.58
#